data_AF-A0A0R2FSB5-F1
#
_entry.id   AF-A0A0R2FSB5-F1
#
_cell.length_a   1.000
_cell.length_b   1.000
_cell.length_c   1.000
_cell.angle_alpha   90.00
_cell.angle_beta   90.00
_cell.angle_gamma   90.00
#
_symmetry.space_group_name_H-M   'P 1'
#
loop_
_entity.id
_entity.type
_entity.pdbx_description
1 polymer ?
#
loop_
_entity_poly.entity_id
_entity_poly.type
_entity_poly.pdbx_seq_one_letter_code
_entity_poly.pdbx_strand_id
1 'polypeptide(L)'
;MAYVHLERIFLRRNLLMKIMIIGATGMAGSAVTAEAARRGHEVTAIARSQQHLAQLQNEFPTIHVLAKDAFDLTTDDLAGAQVIVDAFAAGPSEAGQHVDLAKKLVKMYADTTTPRLFFILGAGSLKTGDDKHLFVDDIAQDPKSDAFIAIPKAQLEELHYLQGVKDVNWVGVSPSADFHKGVETDYTTGTDELLVSPDGHSVTTSGTMGVAILNEIEKPQHHQARFTVADRDQD
;
A
#
# COMPACT_ATOMS: atom_id res chain seq x y z
N MET A 1 -3.14 14.96 38.00
CA MET A 1 -3.41 15.37 36.60
C MET A 1 -2.16 15.39 35.71
N ALA A 2 -1.00 15.91 36.16
CA ALA A 2 0.24 15.91 35.36
C ALA A 2 0.79 14.50 35.00
N TYR A 3 0.62 13.51 35.88
CA TYR A 3 1.15 12.15 35.67
C TYR A 3 0.43 11.38 34.54
N VAL A 4 -0.89 11.48 34.47
CA VAL A 4 -1.71 10.87 33.40
C VAL A 4 -1.45 11.53 32.03
N HIS A 5 -1.07 12.81 32.04
CA HIS A 5 -0.71 13.54 30.82
C HIS A 5 0.68 13.13 30.30
N LEU A 6 1.65 12.96 31.20
CA LEU A 6 3.00 12.48 30.86
C LEU A 6 3.01 11.02 30.38
N GLU A 7 2.21 10.13 30.97
CA GLU A 7 2.06 8.76 30.45
C GLU A 7 1.41 8.73 29.06
N ARG A 8 0.39 9.56 28.80
CA ARG A 8 -0.22 9.66 27.46
C ARG A 8 0.76 10.20 26.41
N ILE A 9 1.64 11.14 26.77
CA ILE A 9 2.69 11.64 25.89
C ILE A 9 3.77 10.58 25.66
N PHE A 10 4.14 9.83 26.70
CA PHE A 10 5.13 8.75 26.62
C PHE A 10 4.63 7.55 25.80
N LEU A 11 3.38 7.12 26.01
CA LEU A 11 2.72 6.07 25.23
C LEU A 11 2.51 6.47 23.77
N ARG A 12 2.16 7.74 23.48
CA ARG A 12 2.06 8.24 22.11
C ARG A 12 3.42 8.22 21.39
N ARG A 13 4.51 8.53 22.08
CA ARG A 13 5.87 8.48 21.51
C ARG A 13 6.30 7.07 21.11
N ASN A 14 5.81 6.02 21.79
CA ASN A 14 6.08 4.62 21.45
C ASN A 14 5.23 4.07 20.29
N LEU A 15 4.27 4.84 19.76
CA LEU A 15 3.45 4.46 18.60
C LEU A 15 3.85 5.21 17.32
N LEU A 16 4.76 6.19 17.40
CA LEU A 16 5.26 6.90 16.24
C LEU A 16 6.33 6.06 15.54
N MET A 17 6.09 5.72 14.27
CA MET A 17 7.00 4.92 13.47
C MET A 17 7.72 5.76 12.42
N LYS A 18 8.89 5.29 12.00
CA LYS A 18 9.59 5.78 10.79
C LYS A 18 9.06 5.06 9.56
N ILE A 19 8.28 5.77 8.75
CA ILE A 19 7.59 5.22 7.58
C ILE A 19 8.17 5.84 6.31
N MET A 20 8.67 5.01 5.41
CA MET A 20 9.13 5.44 4.09
C MET A 20 8.14 4.98 3.03
N ILE A 21 7.73 5.89 2.14
CA ILE A 21 6.66 5.62 1.17
C ILE A 21 7.23 5.82 -0.23
N ILE A 22 7.37 4.73 -0.99
CA ILE A 22 7.82 4.73 -2.37
C ILE A 22 6.61 4.96 -3.28
N GLY A 23 6.76 5.82 -4.29
CA GLY A 23 5.62 6.24 -5.11
C GLY A 23 4.70 7.26 -4.42
N ALA A 24 5.23 8.02 -3.45
CA ALA A 24 4.46 8.89 -2.56
C ALA A 24 3.64 9.99 -3.26
N THR A 25 3.93 10.32 -4.52
CA THR A 25 3.17 11.33 -5.28
C THR A 25 2.05 10.73 -6.14
N GLY A 26 1.92 9.39 -6.17
CA GLY A 26 0.82 8.69 -6.83
C GLY A 26 -0.48 8.74 -6.01
N MET A 27 -1.57 8.25 -6.59
CA MET A 27 -2.89 8.28 -5.95
C MET A 27 -2.91 7.60 -4.57
N ALA A 28 -2.45 6.35 -4.48
CA ALA A 28 -2.39 5.63 -3.21
C ALA A 28 -1.28 6.18 -2.30
N GLY A 29 -0.08 6.39 -2.84
CA GLY A 29 1.08 6.87 -2.07
C GLY A 29 0.85 8.23 -1.40
N SER A 30 0.16 9.15 -2.07
CA SER A 30 -0.15 10.47 -1.49
C SER A 30 -1.18 10.37 -0.36
N ALA A 31 -2.18 9.49 -0.49
CA ALA A 31 -3.14 9.24 0.58
C ALA A 31 -2.51 8.55 1.79
N VAL A 32 -1.64 7.57 1.59
CA VAL A 32 -0.85 6.93 2.67
C VAL A 32 0.06 7.96 3.35
N THR A 33 0.71 8.84 2.57
CA THR A 33 1.58 9.90 3.12
C THR A 33 0.78 10.88 3.97
N ALA A 34 -0.36 11.35 3.46
CA ALA A 34 -1.25 12.25 4.18
C ALA A 34 -1.72 11.63 5.50
N GLU A 35 -2.14 10.37 5.47
CA GLU A 35 -2.64 9.68 6.66
C GLU A 35 -1.53 9.44 7.68
N ALA A 36 -0.36 8.96 7.25
CA ALA A 36 0.79 8.78 8.13
C ALA A 36 1.23 10.09 8.79
N ALA A 37 1.23 11.20 8.04
CA ALA A 37 1.57 12.51 8.56
C ALA A 37 0.52 13.02 9.58
N ARG A 38 -0.77 12.84 9.29
CA ARG A 38 -1.87 13.22 10.22
C ARG A 38 -1.81 12.45 11.54
N ARG A 39 -1.39 11.18 11.51
CA ARG A 39 -1.14 10.36 12.72
C ARG A 39 0.14 10.71 13.47
N GLY A 40 0.99 11.57 12.88
CA GLY A 40 2.19 12.11 13.51
C GLY A 40 3.43 11.23 13.37
N HIS A 41 3.41 10.24 12.47
CA HIS A 41 4.57 9.41 12.18
C HIS A 41 5.71 10.22 11.55
N GLU A 42 6.94 9.71 11.64
CA GLU A 42 8.09 10.27 10.94
C GLU A 42 8.08 9.73 9.50
N VAL A 43 7.59 10.55 8.56
CA VAL A 43 7.35 10.14 7.18
C VAL A 43 8.44 10.65 6.25
N THR A 44 8.97 9.75 5.41
CA THR A 44 9.78 10.12 4.23
C THR A 44 9.03 9.74 2.96
N ALA A 45 8.61 10.74 2.19
CA ALA A 45 7.97 10.58 0.90
C ALA A 45 9.01 10.46 -0.22
N ILE A 46 8.98 9.35 -0.96
CA ILE A 46 9.95 9.03 -2.01
C ILE A 46 9.23 8.98 -3.36
N ALA A 47 9.69 9.80 -4.31
CA ALA A 47 9.18 9.82 -5.68
C ALA A 47 10.18 10.46 -6.64
N ARG A 48 9.93 10.36 -7.95
CA ARG A 48 10.84 10.95 -8.96
C ARG A 48 10.71 12.46 -9.09
N SER A 49 9.50 13.00 -8.98
CA SER A 49 9.21 14.41 -9.24
C SER A 49 9.45 15.25 -7.98
N GLN A 50 10.55 16.00 -7.97
CA GLN A 50 10.83 17.00 -6.92
C GLN A 50 9.68 18.01 -6.77
N GLN A 51 9.06 18.42 -7.88
CA GLN A 51 7.95 19.38 -7.86
C GLN A 51 6.72 18.83 -7.13
N HIS A 52 6.32 17.57 -7.42
CA HIS A 52 5.18 16.96 -6.76
C HIS A 52 5.48 16.66 -5.28
N LEU A 53 6.73 16.28 -4.96
CA LEU A 53 7.17 16.13 -3.57
C LEU A 53 7.09 17.45 -2.81
N ALA A 54 7.50 18.57 -3.41
CA ALA A 54 7.39 19.89 -2.79
C ALA A 54 5.92 20.28 -2.54
N GLN A 55 4.99 19.92 -3.43
CA GLN A 55 3.55 20.12 -3.20
C GLN A 55 3.05 19.34 -1.98
N LEU A 56 3.44 18.06 -1.88
CA LEU A 56 3.07 17.20 -0.75
C LEU A 56 3.66 17.72 0.58
N GLN A 57 4.91 18.21 0.55
CA GLN A 57 5.56 18.81 1.72
C GLN A 57 4.94 20.17 2.11
N ASN A 58 4.41 20.93 1.16
CA ASN A 58 3.67 22.16 1.48
C ASN A 58 2.34 21.84 2.20
N GLU A 59 1.68 20.75 1.82
CA GLU A 59 0.45 20.28 2.49
C GLU A 59 0.75 19.66 3.87
N PHE A 60 1.87 18.94 3.99
CA PHE A 60 2.33 18.29 5.21
C PHE A 60 3.77 18.70 5.58
N PRO A 61 3.97 19.88 6.21
CA PRO A 61 5.32 20.45 6.44
C PRO A 61 6.27 19.61 7.29
N THR A 62 5.75 18.62 8.01
CA THR A 62 6.54 17.74 8.89
C THR A 62 7.13 16.53 8.17
N ILE A 63 6.76 16.26 6.91
CA ILE A 63 7.33 15.13 6.17
C ILE A 63 8.71 15.48 5.61
N HIS A 64 9.54 14.45 5.49
CA HIS A 64 10.76 14.49 4.69
C HIS A 64 10.45 14.06 3.26
N VAL A 65 11.27 14.48 2.30
CA VAL A 65 11.14 14.11 0.89
C VAL A 65 12.47 13.62 0.35
N LEU A 66 12.42 12.61 -0.52
CA LEU A 66 13.57 12.10 -1.26
C LEU A 66 13.19 11.97 -2.74
N ALA A 67 13.76 12.83 -3.58
CA ALA A 67 13.58 12.74 -5.02
C ALA A 67 14.52 11.71 -5.63
N LYS A 68 14.03 10.48 -5.80
CA LYS A 68 14.81 9.36 -6.34
C LYS A 68 13.90 8.35 -7.04
N ASP A 69 14.44 7.69 -8.06
CA ASP A 69 13.77 6.56 -8.69
C ASP A 69 13.74 5.35 -7.74
N ALA A 70 12.65 4.59 -7.75
CA ALA A 70 12.48 3.44 -6.87
C ALA A 70 13.56 2.36 -7.11
N PHE A 71 13.97 2.17 -8.36
CA PHE A 71 14.99 1.19 -8.72
C PHE A 71 16.42 1.62 -8.34
N ASP A 72 16.63 2.91 -8.13
CA ASP A 72 17.91 3.48 -7.68
C ASP A 72 18.06 3.52 -6.15
N LEU A 73 17.00 3.19 -5.39
CA LEU A 73 17.07 3.13 -3.94
C LEU A 73 18.07 2.08 -3.47
N THR A 74 18.74 2.39 -2.36
CA THR A 74 19.70 1.55 -1.66
C THR A 74 19.26 1.35 -0.22
N THR A 75 19.88 0.41 0.49
CA THR A 75 19.63 0.19 1.92
C THR A 75 19.98 1.42 2.76
N ASP A 76 20.94 2.24 2.32
CA ASP A 76 21.35 3.46 3.02
C ASP A 76 20.29 4.56 2.88
N ASP A 77 19.67 4.70 1.69
CA ASP A 77 18.55 5.64 1.52
C ASP A 77 17.36 5.28 2.42
N LEU A 78 17.20 3.97 2.70
CA LEU A 78 16.10 3.40 3.45
C LEU A 78 16.46 3.09 4.92
N ALA A 79 17.62 3.58 5.38
CA ALA A 79 18.15 3.26 6.70
C ALA A 79 17.24 3.78 7.82
N GLY A 80 17.03 2.95 8.84
CA GLY A 80 16.22 3.29 10.01
C GLY A 80 14.70 3.25 9.77
N ALA A 81 14.24 2.91 8.56
CA ALA A 81 12.82 2.63 8.32
C ALA A 81 12.35 1.50 9.23
N GLN A 82 11.19 1.69 9.87
CA GLN A 82 10.48 0.61 10.56
C GLN A 82 9.39 0.01 9.67
N VAL A 83 8.88 0.82 8.73
CA VAL A 83 7.94 0.40 7.69
C VAL A 83 8.36 1.01 6.37
N ILE A 84 8.28 0.23 5.30
CA ILE A 84 8.36 0.71 3.93
C ILE A 84 7.06 0.35 3.24
N VAL A 85 6.40 1.34 2.65
CA VAL A 85 5.22 1.15 1.82
C VAL A 85 5.60 1.33 0.36
N ASP A 86 5.47 0.26 -0.41
CA ASP A 86 5.54 0.28 -1.85
C ASP A 86 4.17 0.63 -2.44
N ALA A 87 4.02 1.90 -2.81
CA ALA A 87 2.88 2.42 -3.58
C ALA A 87 3.29 2.77 -5.02
N PHE A 88 4.36 2.14 -5.53
CA PHE A 88 4.79 2.28 -6.90
C PHE A 88 3.71 1.78 -7.88
N ALA A 89 3.62 2.44 -9.03
CA ALA A 89 2.75 2.05 -10.13
C ALA A 89 3.52 2.13 -11.44
N ALA A 90 3.45 1.05 -12.23
CA ALA A 90 3.98 1.00 -13.59
C ALA A 90 2.85 1.01 -14.62
N GLY A 91 3.12 1.60 -15.78
CA GLY A 91 2.22 1.53 -16.93
C GLY A 91 2.25 0.14 -17.60
N PRO A 92 1.35 -0.12 -18.56
CA PRO A 92 1.21 -1.43 -19.19
C PRO A 92 2.50 -1.97 -19.84
N SER A 93 3.32 -1.10 -20.45
CA SER A 93 4.59 -1.49 -21.08
C SER A 93 5.69 -1.87 -20.08
N GLU A 94 5.52 -1.49 -18.81
CA GLU A 94 6.49 -1.65 -17.73
C GLU A 94 5.91 -2.49 -16.58
N ALA A 95 4.78 -3.16 -16.77
CA ALA A 95 4.03 -3.83 -15.70
C ALA A 95 4.89 -4.80 -14.87
N GLY A 96 5.87 -5.47 -15.48
CA GLY A 96 6.83 -6.35 -14.78
C GLY A 96 7.65 -5.66 -13.69
N GLN A 97 7.77 -4.32 -13.73
CA GLN A 97 8.46 -3.54 -12.70
C GLN A 97 7.82 -3.66 -11.32
N HIS A 98 6.53 -3.99 -11.22
CA HIS A 98 5.89 -4.33 -9.93
C HIS A 98 6.61 -5.51 -9.26
N VAL A 99 6.82 -6.60 -10.01
CA VAL A 99 7.53 -7.79 -9.51
C VAL A 99 9.01 -7.49 -9.24
N ASP A 100 9.65 -6.72 -10.10
CA ASP A 100 11.08 -6.41 -9.97
C ASP A 100 11.37 -5.53 -8.76
N LEU A 101 10.52 -4.54 -8.48
CA LEU A 101 10.67 -3.70 -7.29
C LEU A 101 10.41 -4.50 -6.01
N ALA A 102 9.36 -5.35 -5.99
CA ALA A 102 9.10 -6.25 -4.87
C ALA A 102 10.30 -7.16 -4.57
N LYS A 103 10.88 -7.80 -5.60
CA LYS A 103 12.10 -8.62 -5.47
C LYS A 103 13.28 -7.85 -4.93
N LYS A 104 13.48 -6.62 -5.41
CA LYS A 104 14.56 -5.74 -4.96
C LYS A 104 14.41 -5.42 -3.47
N LEU A 105 13.21 -5.00 -3.04
CA LEU A 105 12.93 -4.65 -1.64
C LEU A 105 13.04 -5.86 -0.71
N VAL A 106 12.48 -7.01 -1.09
CA VAL A 106 12.63 -8.27 -0.33
C VAL A 106 14.11 -8.64 -0.19
N LYS A 107 14.90 -8.58 -1.27
CA LYS A 107 16.34 -8.89 -1.23
C LYS A 107 17.12 -7.96 -0.29
N MET A 108 16.76 -6.68 -0.20
CA MET A 108 17.42 -5.73 0.70
C MET A 108 17.27 -6.09 2.18
N TYR A 109 16.19 -6.78 2.54
CA TYR A 109 15.79 -7.07 3.92
C TYR A 109 15.58 -8.56 4.18
N ALA A 110 16.19 -9.42 3.35
CA ALA A 110 16.20 -10.86 3.56
C ALA A 110 16.76 -11.19 4.95
N ASP A 111 16.19 -12.22 5.58
CA ASP A 111 16.48 -12.62 6.96
C ASP A 111 16.26 -11.53 8.03
N THR A 112 15.46 -10.48 7.75
CA THR A 112 15.06 -9.47 8.74
C THR A 112 13.55 -9.37 8.92
N THR A 113 13.12 -9.03 10.13
CA THR A 113 11.71 -8.77 10.45
C THR A 113 11.33 -7.28 10.41
N THR A 114 12.35 -6.40 10.27
CA THR A 114 12.23 -4.94 10.23
C THR A 114 13.14 -4.41 9.12
N PRO A 115 12.64 -3.50 8.26
CA PRO A 115 11.29 -2.93 8.23
C PRO A 115 10.21 -3.94 7.86
N ARG A 116 8.96 -3.65 8.23
CA ARG A 116 7.79 -4.28 7.61
C ARG A 116 7.63 -3.75 6.20
N LEU A 117 7.49 -4.62 5.21
CA LEU A 117 7.31 -4.24 3.81
C LEU A 117 5.83 -4.33 3.43
N PHE A 118 5.23 -3.22 3.04
CA PHE A 118 3.86 -3.18 2.53
C PHE A 118 3.88 -3.05 1.02
N PHE A 119 3.07 -3.85 0.33
CA PHE A 119 2.92 -3.82 -1.13
C PHE A 119 1.45 -3.54 -1.47
N ILE A 120 1.19 -2.46 -2.19
CA ILE A 120 -0.15 -2.20 -2.74
C ILE A 120 -0.29 -2.98 -4.05
N LEU A 121 -1.07 -4.06 -3.98
CA LEU A 121 -1.28 -5.02 -5.07
C LEU A 121 -2.48 -4.62 -5.94
N GLY A 122 -2.83 -5.48 -6.89
CA GLY A 122 -4.00 -5.33 -7.75
C GLY A 122 -5.18 -6.22 -7.33
N ALA A 123 -6.40 -5.75 -7.62
CA ALA A 123 -7.64 -6.49 -7.40
C ALA A 123 -7.73 -7.78 -8.24
N GLY A 124 -7.02 -7.87 -9.38
CA GLY A 124 -7.05 -9.04 -10.26
C GLY A 124 -6.60 -10.35 -9.59
N SER A 125 -5.90 -10.27 -8.47
CA SER A 125 -5.49 -11.43 -7.66
C SER A 125 -6.53 -11.91 -6.64
N LEU A 126 -7.67 -11.23 -6.53
CA LEU A 126 -8.78 -11.63 -5.68
C LEU A 126 -9.63 -12.70 -6.37
N LYS A 127 -10.27 -13.55 -5.58
CA LYS A 127 -11.19 -14.60 -6.04
C LYS A 127 -12.61 -14.05 -6.11
N THR A 128 -13.34 -14.42 -7.15
CA THR A 128 -14.74 -14.01 -7.35
C THR A 128 -15.56 -15.16 -7.93
N GLY A 129 -16.89 -14.98 -7.97
CA GLY A 129 -17.83 -15.99 -8.44
C GLY A 129 -17.98 -17.20 -7.51
N ASP A 130 -18.98 -18.03 -7.79
CA ASP A 130 -19.28 -19.25 -7.03
C ASP A 130 -18.16 -20.30 -7.14
N ASP A 131 -17.44 -20.31 -8.26
CA ASP A 131 -16.32 -21.18 -8.57
C ASP A 131 -14.97 -20.65 -8.07
N LYS A 132 -14.94 -19.44 -7.49
CA LYS A 132 -13.76 -18.79 -6.90
C LYS A 132 -12.58 -18.63 -7.87
N HIS A 133 -12.86 -18.34 -9.14
CA HIS A 133 -11.84 -18.00 -10.13
C HIS A 133 -11.19 -16.64 -9.80
N LEU A 134 -10.07 -16.31 -10.45
CA LEU A 134 -9.37 -15.05 -10.22
C LEU A 134 -10.03 -13.90 -10.98
N PHE A 135 -10.19 -12.75 -10.34
CA PHE A 135 -10.84 -11.59 -10.96
C PHE A 135 -10.09 -11.07 -12.20
N VAL A 136 -8.79 -11.34 -12.34
CA VAL A 136 -8.06 -11.04 -13.59
C VAL A 136 -8.63 -11.77 -14.80
N ASP A 137 -9.28 -12.92 -14.61
CA ASP A 137 -9.93 -13.69 -15.68
C ASP A 137 -11.21 -13.00 -16.16
N ASP A 138 -11.95 -12.32 -15.27
CA ASP A 138 -13.07 -11.45 -15.63
C ASP A 138 -12.59 -10.19 -16.35
N ILE A 139 -11.54 -9.54 -15.82
CA ILE A 139 -10.93 -8.35 -16.47
C ILE A 139 -10.50 -8.69 -17.89
N ALA A 140 -9.88 -9.85 -18.11
CA ALA A 140 -9.40 -10.30 -19.42
C ALA A 140 -10.53 -10.56 -20.44
N GLN A 141 -11.78 -10.73 -19.99
CA GLN A 141 -12.93 -10.89 -20.86
C GLN A 141 -13.51 -9.56 -21.35
N ASP A 142 -13.22 -8.43 -20.67
CA ASP A 142 -13.62 -7.11 -21.16
C ASP A 142 -12.79 -6.74 -22.39
N PRO A 143 -13.40 -6.48 -23.57
CA PRO A 143 -12.69 -6.05 -24.77
C PRO A 143 -11.90 -4.75 -24.61
N LYS A 144 -12.19 -3.94 -23.58
CA LYS A 144 -11.46 -2.71 -23.27
C LYS A 144 -10.18 -2.97 -22.46
N SER A 145 -9.94 -4.20 -22.01
CA SER A 145 -8.83 -4.55 -21.13
C SER A 145 -7.49 -4.70 -21.84
N ASP A 146 -7.46 -4.91 -23.16
CA ASP A 146 -6.22 -5.15 -23.94
C ASP A 146 -5.12 -4.12 -23.67
N ALA A 147 -5.51 -2.85 -23.49
CA ALA A 147 -4.56 -1.76 -23.24
C ALA A 147 -3.91 -1.79 -21.85
N PHE A 148 -4.50 -2.47 -20.86
CA PHE A 148 -4.05 -2.42 -19.47
C PHE A 148 -3.91 -3.78 -18.77
N ILE A 149 -4.36 -4.89 -19.38
CA ILE A 149 -4.40 -6.24 -18.77
C ILE A 149 -3.03 -6.73 -18.27
N ALA A 150 -1.94 -6.22 -18.84
CA ALA A 150 -0.58 -6.52 -18.37
C ALA A 150 -0.37 -6.15 -16.89
N ILE A 151 -1.00 -5.08 -16.39
CA ILE A 151 -0.84 -4.59 -15.02
C ILE A 151 -1.42 -5.58 -13.99
N PRO A 152 -2.71 -5.95 -14.01
CA PRO A 152 -3.26 -6.88 -13.02
C PRO A 152 -2.63 -8.27 -13.10
N LYS A 153 -2.15 -8.70 -14.28
CA LYS A 153 -1.37 -9.94 -14.42
C LYS A 153 -0.03 -9.86 -13.72
N ALA A 154 0.71 -8.76 -13.90
CA ALA A 154 1.99 -8.57 -13.21
C ALA A 154 1.82 -8.44 -11.68
N GLN A 155 0.77 -7.79 -11.20
CA GLN A 155 0.51 -7.70 -9.75
C GLN A 155 0.01 -9.04 -9.15
N LEU A 156 -0.61 -9.92 -9.94
CA LEU A 156 -0.85 -11.31 -9.54
C LEU A 156 0.48 -12.08 -9.42
N GLU A 157 1.39 -11.91 -10.38
CA GLU A 157 2.74 -12.50 -10.31
C GLU A 157 3.54 -11.97 -9.12
N GLU A 158 3.38 -10.68 -8.78
CA GLU A 158 3.96 -10.05 -7.60
C GLU A 158 3.44 -10.73 -6.31
N LEU A 159 2.13 -10.93 -6.18
CA LEU A 159 1.56 -11.66 -5.04
C LEU A 159 2.09 -13.10 -4.96
N HIS A 160 2.15 -13.82 -6.09
CA HIS A 160 2.69 -15.18 -6.11
C HIS A 160 4.16 -15.23 -5.68
N TYR A 161 4.97 -14.24 -6.09
CA TYR A 161 6.33 -14.10 -5.62
C TYR A 161 6.37 -13.89 -4.10
N LEU A 162 5.61 -12.93 -3.57
CA LEU A 162 5.56 -12.62 -2.14
C LEU A 162 5.11 -13.82 -1.30
N GLN A 163 4.14 -14.62 -1.77
CA GLN A 163 3.69 -15.84 -1.10
C GLN A 163 4.80 -16.89 -0.92
N GLY A 164 5.85 -16.85 -1.75
CA GLY A 164 7.05 -17.67 -1.62
C GLY A 164 8.07 -17.15 -0.60
N VAL A 165 7.99 -15.87 -0.21
CA VAL A 165 8.92 -15.22 0.72
C VAL A 165 8.54 -15.56 2.17
N LYS A 166 9.51 -16.07 2.94
CA LYS A 166 9.32 -16.58 4.32
C LYS A 166 10.22 -15.94 5.36
N ASP A 167 11.18 -15.15 4.92
CA ASP A 167 12.27 -14.57 5.71
C ASP A 167 12.15 -13.04 5.86
N VAL A 168 11.08 -12.44 5.30
CA VAL A 168 10.77 -11.01 5.40
C VAL A 168 9.35 -10.82 5.92
N ASN A 169 9.13 -9.81 6.76
CA ASN A 169 7.80 -9.43 7.26
C ASN A 169 7.06 -8.55 6.25
N TRP A 170 6.50 -9.17 5.22
CA TRP A 170 5.72 -8.48 4.20
C TRP A 170 4.22 -8.52 4.48
N VAL A 171 3.50 -7.52 3.98
CA VAL A 171 2.05 -7.43 3.95
C VAL A 171 1.60 -6.96 2.58
N GLY A 172 0.72 -7.72 1.93
CA GLY A 172 0.07 -7.30 0.68
C GLY A 172 -1.29 -6.67 0.98
N VAL A 173 -1.64 -5.60 0.26
CA VAL A 173 -2.97 -5.00 0.36
C VAL A 173 -3.55 -4.87 -1.05
N SER A 174 -4.63 -5.60 -1.32
CA SER A 174 -5.36 -5.50 -2.59
C SER A 174 -6.55 -4.56 -2.42
N PRO A 175 -6.73 -3.54 -3.29
CA PRO A 175 -7.97 -2.79 -3.32
C PRO A 175 -9.13 -3.63 -3.89
N SER A 176 -10.33 -3.10 -3.82
CA SER A 176 -11.50 -3.54 -4.61
C SER A 176 -11.31 -3.34 -6.12
N ALA A 177 -12.28 -3.84 -6.91
CA ALA A 177 -12.24 -3.76 -8.37
C ALA A 177 -12.15 -2.32 -8.92
N ASP A 178 -12.90 -1.39 -8.33
CA ASP A 178 -12.83 0.03 -8.61
C ASP A 178 -12.01 0.74 -7.52
N PHE A 179 -10.75 1.04 -7.85
CA PHE A 179 -9.85 1.80 -6.98
C PHE A 179 -9.60 3.20 -7.54
N HIS A 180 -10.14 4.21 -6.89
CA HIS A 180 -10.06 5.59 -7.37
C HIS A 180 -9.76 6.60 -6.27
N LYS A 181 -9.48 7.84 -6.68
CA LYS A 181 -9.19 8.93 -5.76
C LYS A 181 -10.45 9.33 -5.01
N GLY A 182 -10.38 9.33 -3.68
CA GLY A 182 -11.49 9.73 -2.82
C GLY A 182 -11.05 9.92 -1.37
N VAL A 183 -11.95 10.49 -0.57
CA VAL A 183 -11.80 10.58 0.90
C VAL A 183 -12.08 9.23 1.53
N GLU A 184 -11.54 9.00 2.72
CA GLU A 184 -11.89 7.83 3.54
C GLU A 184 -13.42 7.74 3.73
N THR A 185 -13.93 6.53 3.65
CA THR A 185 -15.26 6.16 4.13
C THR A 185 -15.16 5.01 5.14
N ASP A 186 -16.28 4.66 5.77
CA ASP A 186 -16.36 3.38 6.47
C ASP A 186 -15.99 2.24 5.53
N TYR A 187 -15.30 1.23 6.05
CA TYR A 187 -14.77 0.14 5.22
C TYR A 187 -14.79 -1.20 5.94
N THR A 188 -14.66 -2.25 5.16
CA THR A 188 -14.45 -3.62 5.63
C THR A 188 -13.17 -4.19 5.05
N THR A 189 -12.63 -5.20 5.73
CA THR A 189 -11.46 -5.95 5.27
C THR A 189 -11.81 -7.41 5.02
N GLY A 190 -11.10 -8.02 4.08
CA GLY A 190 -11.20 -9.45 3.77
C GLY A 190 -9.83 -10.06 3.52
N THR A 191 -9.82 -11.30 3.09
CA THR A 191 -8.60 -12.04 2.76
C THR A 191 -8.37 -12.10 1.26
N ASP A 192 -8.92 -13.12 0.59
CA ASP A 192 -8.60 -13.44 -0.79
C ASP A 192 -9.78 -13.23 -1.74
N GLU A 193 -10.96 -12.92 -1.22
CA GLU A 193 -12.19 -12.76 -1.95
C GLU A 193 -12.40 -11.30 -2.37
N LEU A 194 -12.89 -11.08 -3.59
CA LEU A 194 -13.34 -9.78 -4.04
C LEU A 194 -14.52 -9.35 -3.18
N LEU A 195 -14.36 -8.22 -2.50
CA LEU A 195 -15.41 -7.65 -1.66
C LEU A 195 -16.37 -6.86 -2.54
N VAL A 196 -17.65 -7.24 -2.48
CA VAL A 196 -18.74 -6.63 -3.24
C VAL A 196 -19.84 -6.23 -2.25
N SER A 197 -20.28 -4.99 -2.33
CA SER A 197 -21.41 -4.45 -1.56
C SER A 197 -22.75 -5.05 -2.02
N PRO A 198 -23.81 -4.96 -1.20
CA PRO A 198 -25.14 -5.46 -1.57
C PRO A 198 -25.72 -4.87 -2.86
N ASP A 199 -25.34 -3.64 -3.23
CA ASP A 199 -25.73 -2.98 -4.49
C ASP A 199 -24.86 -3.39 -5.70
N GLY A 200 -23.90 -4.30 -5.50
CA GLY A 200 -23.08 -4.89 -6.56
C GLY A 200 -21.80 -4.11 -6.86
N HIS A 201 -21.44 -3.13 -6.04
CA HIS A 201 -20.21 -2.35 -6.22
C HIS A 201 -19.02 -2.96 -5.47
N SER A 202 -17.84 -2.87 -6.07
CA SER A 202 -16.58 -3.26 -5.42
C SER A 202 -15.68 -2.05 -5.49
N VAL A 203 -15.71 -1.21 -4.46
CA VAL A 203 -15.06 0.10 -4.46
C VAL A 203 -14.06 0.21 -3.31
N THR A 204 -12.97 0.92 -3.56
CA THR A 204 -12.07 1.43 -2.52
C THR A 204 -11.65 2.83 -2.92
N THR A 205 -11.75 3.79 -2.02
CA THR A 205 -11.10 5.09 -2.23
C THR A 205 -9.63 5.05 -1.80
N SER A 206 -8.83 5.95 -2.38
CA SER A 206 -7.45 6.19 -1.92
C SER A 206 -7.35 6.54 -0.43
N GLY A 207 -8.32 7.29 0.11
CA GLY A 207 -8.36 7.66 1.53
C GLY A 207 -8.58 6.43 2.42
N THR A 208 -9.55 5.58 2.07
CA THR A 208 -9.80 4.31 2.77
C THR A 208 -8.57 3.41 2.73
N MET A 209 -7.92 3.27 1.58
CA MET A 209 -6.67 2.50 1.45
C MET A 209 -5.58 3.03 2.39
N GLY A 210 -5.40 4.35 2.46
CA GLY A 210 -4.46 4.99 3.39
C GLY A 210 -4.76 4.64 4.85
N VAL A 211 -6.01 4.78 5.28
CA VAL A 211 -6.44 4.46 6.66
C VAL A 211 -6.26 2.98 6.99
N ALA A 212 -6.61 2.09 6.07
CA ALA A 212 -6.48 0.64 6.27
C ALA A 212 -5.01 0.21 6.41
N ILE A 213 -4.12 0.73 5.54
CA ILE A 213 -2.68 0.47 5.65
C ILE A 213 -2.14 0.99 7.00
N LEU A 214 -2.49 2.21 7.40
CA LEU A 214 -1.99 2.77 8.66
C LEU A 214 -2.56 2.04 9.89
N ASN A 215 -3.80 1.55 9.83
CA ASN A 215 -4.36 0.71 10.89
C ASN A 215 -3.57 -0.60 11.05
N GLU A 216 -3.21 -1.26 9.95
CA GLU A 216 -2.38 -2.47 9.96
C GLU A 216 -0.92 -2.18 10.38
N ILE A 217 -0.39 -1.00 10.08
CA ILE A 217 0.92 -0.56 10.56
C ILE A 217 0.92 -0.42 12.09
N GLU A 218 -0.06 0.30 12.64
CA GLU A 218 -0.13 0.61 14.08
C GLU A 218 -0.59 -0.58 14.93
N LYS A 219 -1.43 -1.46 14.36
CA LYS A 219 -1.95 -2.66 15.04
C LYS A 219 -1.80 -3.89 14.13
N PRO A 220 -0.57 -4.43 14.01
CA PRO A 220 -0.27 -5.55 13.12
C PRO A 220 -1.23 -6.73 13.33
N GLN A 221 -1.96 -7.14 12.29
CA GLN A 221 -2.76 -8.38 12.26
C GLN A 221 -2.27 -9.36 11.20
N HIS A 222 -1.55 -8.87 10.17
CA HIS A 222 -1.11 -9.65 9.02
C HIS A 222 0.42 -9.76 8.97
N HIS A 223 0.90 -10.98 8.75
CA HIS A 223 2.31 -11.30 8.58
C HIS A 223 2.47 -12.28 7.43
N GLN A 224 3.24 -11.90 6.41
CA GLN A 224 3.48 -12.72 5.22
C GLN A 224 2.16 -13.14 4.56
N ALA A 225 1.23 -12.20 4.53
CA ALA A 225 -0.14 -12.41 4.09
C ALA A 225 -0.64 -11.20 3.30
N ARG A 226 -1.65 -11.45 2.47
CA ARG A 226 -2.44 -10.41 1.82
C ARG A 226 -3.75 -10.23 2.57
N PHE A 227 -4.21 -8.99 2.67
CA PHE A 227 -5.60 -8.67 2.95
C PHE A 227 -6.18 -7.75 1.87
N THR A 228 -7.50 -7.60 1.84
CA THR A 228 -8.19 -6.68 0.94
C THR A 228 -9.09 -5.74 1.70
N VAL A 229 -9.44 -4.62 1.08
CA VAL A 229 -10.19 -3.52 1.67
C VAL A 229 -11.29 -3.12 0.69
N ALA A 230 -12.49 -2.84 1.20
CA ALA A 230 -13.57 -2.25 0.42
C ALA A 230 -14.32 -1.22 1.24
N ASP A 231 -14.73 -0.14 0.59
CA ASP A 231 -15.63 0.83 1.17
C ASP A 231 -16.97 0.15 1.49
N ARG A 232 -17.58 0.53 2.61
CA ARG A 232 -18.96 0.19 2.93
C ARG A 232 -19.87 1.26 2.35
N ASP A 233 -21.03 0.85 1.85
CA ASP A 233 -22.06 1.78 1.41
C ASP A 233 -22.41 2.74 2.56
N GLN A 234 -22.60 4.00 2.20
CA GLN A 234 -23.19 4.97 3.11
C GLN A 234 -24.71 4.82 2.97
N ASP A 235 -25.36 4.25 3.99
CA ASP A 235 -26.82 4.22 4.12
C ASP A 235 -27.43 5.64 4.09
#